data_AF-C6PMR6-F1
#
_entry.id   AF-C6PMR6-F1
#
_cell.length_a   1.000
_cell.length_b   1.000
_cell.length_c   1.000
_cell.angle_alpha   90.00
_cell.angle_beta   90.00
_cell.angle_gamma   90.00
#
_symmetry.space_group_name_H-M   'P 1'
#
loop_
_entity.id
_entity.type
_entity.pdbx_description
1 polymer ?
#
loop_
_entity_poly.entity_id
_entity_poly.type
_entity_poly.pdbx_seq_one_letter_code
_entity_poly.pdbx_strand_id
1 'polypeptide(L)'
;MRILKVTPNDDYSILIEFEGGDNILFNMQRLVNTIRYSSLKDIERFKNIRIEDKTIFWQEVDSSKENMMPIMLTLDNILFALRD
;
A
#
# COMPACT_ATOMS: atom_id res chain seq x y z
N MET A 1 7.76 -7.32 -14.19
CA MET A 1 7.84 -5.99 -13.55
C MET A 1 8.28 -6.17 -12.12
N ARG A 2 9.36 -5.50 -11.74
CA ARG A 2 9.87 -5.47 -10.36
C ARG A 2 9.71 -4.05 -9.84
N ILE A 3 9.19 -3.93 -8.62
CA ILE A 3 9.03 -2.66 -7.94
C ILE A 3 10.43 -2.16 -7.55
N LEU A 4 10.78 -0.96 -7.99
CA LEU A 4 11.99 -0.25 -7.61
C LEU A 4 11.75 0.51 -6.30
N LYS A 5 10.63 1.24 -6.22
CA LYS A 5 10.31 2.09 -5.08
C LYS A 5 8.80 2.29 -4.97
N VAL A 6 8.36 2.50 -3.73
CA VAL A 6 6.98 2.91 -3.42
C VAL A 6 7.07 4.16 -2.56
N THR A 7 6.36 5.22 -2.94
CA THR A 7 6.33 6.50 -2.23
C THR A 7 4.87 6.82 -1.85
N PRO A 8 4.51 6.79 -0.56
CA PRO A 8 3.20 7.20 -0.10
C PRO A 8 3.11 8.73 -0.01
N ASN A 9 1.95 9.29 -0.36
CA ASN A 9 1.67 10.73 -0.32
C ASN A 9 0.61 11.08 0.75
N ASP A 10 0.51 12.36 1.10
CA ASP A 10 -0.41 12.87 2.14
C ASP A 10 -1.90 12.77 1.75
N ASP A 11 -2.20 12.60 0.46
CA ASP A 11 -3.55 12.46 -0.08
C ASP A 11 -4.04 11.00 -0.15
N TYR A 12 -3.33 10.08 0.51
CA TYR A 12 -3.52 8.62 0.42
C TYR A 12 -3.28 8.04 -0.98
N SER A 13 -2.58 8.75 -1.87
CA SER A 13 -2.04 8.13 -3.07
C SER A 13 -0.70 7.44 -2.80
N ILE A 14 -0.38 6.45 -3.63
CA ILE A 14 0.89 5.75 -3.61
C ILE A 14 1.47 5.78 -5.02
N LEU A 15 2.69 6.31 -5.16
CA LEU A 15 3.47 6.21 -6.38
C LEU A 15 4.31 4.94 -6.34
N ILE A 16 4.13 4.08 -7.34
CA ILE A 16 4.89 2.84 -7.51
C ILE A 16 5.78 3.03 -8.74
N GLU A 17 7.09 2.97 -8.51
CA GLU A 17 8.11 3.11 -9.55
C GLU A 17 8.68 1.72 -9.85
N PHE A 18 8.81 1.37 -11.13
CA PHE A 18 9.36 0.08 -11.57
C PHE A 18 10.78 0.25 -12.12
N GLU A 19 11.59 -0.81 -12.05
CA GLU A 19 12.96 -0.80 -12.60
C GLU A 19 13.00 -0.45 -14.11
N GLY A 20 11.91 -0.69 -14.84
CA GLY A 20 11.80 -0.38 -16.27
C GLY A 20 11.50 1.10 -16.60
N GLY A 21 11.37 1.98 -15.60
CA GLY A 21 11.04 3.40 -15.78
C GLY A 21 9.54 3.71 -15.81
N ASP A 22 8.69 2.69 -15.93
CA ASP A 22 7.24 2.85 -15.76
C ASP A 22 6.90 3.23 -14.31
N ASN A 23 5.77 3.92 -14.14
CA ASN A 23 5.21 4.23 -12.84
C ASN A 23 3.68 4.11 -12.82
N ILE A 24 3.14 3.88 -11.62
CA ILE A 24 1.69 3.87 -11.36
C ILE A 24 1.43 4.77 -10.17
N LEU A 25 0.53 5.74 -10.34
CA LEU A 25 -0.05 6.49 -9.23
C LEU A 25 -1.38 5.85 -8.84
N PHE A 26 -1.44 5.21 -7.68
CA PHE A 26 -2.62 4.52 -7.20
C PHE A 26 -3.28 5.28 -6.05
N ASN A 27 -4.56 5.63 -6.20
CA ASN A 27 -5.32 6.33 -5.17
C ASN A 27 -5.96 5.31 -4.19
N MET A 28 -5.52 5.31 -2.93
CA MET A 28 -6.03 4.39 -1.90
C MET A 28 -7.26 4.91 -1.16
N GLN A 29 -7.73 6.13 -1.44
CA GLN A 29 -8.79 6.79 -0.66
C GLN A 29 -10.08 5.96 -0.62
N ARG A 30 -10.42 5.25 -1.72
CA ARG A 30 -11.53 4.28 -1.72
C ARG A 30 -11.26 3.09 -0.80
N LEU A 31 -10.07 2.52 -0.85
CA LEU A 31 -9.70 1.35 -0.05
C LEU A 31 -9.63 1.67 1.44
N VAL A 32 -9.00 2.79 1.83
CA VAL A 32 -8.86 3.26 3.22
C VAL A 32 -10.21 3.46 3.92
N ASN A 33 -11.30 3.65 3.16
CA ASN A 33 -12.65 3.74 3.71
C ASN A 33 -13.34 2.38 3.94
N THR A 34 -12.75 1.27 3.50
CA THR A 34 -13.26 -0.08 3.77
C THR A 34 -12.78 -0.60 5.12
N ILE A 35 -13.49 -1.59 5.67
CA ILE A 35 -13.15 -2.20 6.97
C ILE A 35 -11.70 -2.70 7.00
N ARG A 36 -11.24 -3.36 5.93
CA ARG A 36 -9.89 -3.96 5.84
C ARG A 36 -8.76 -2.94 5.97
N TYR A 37 -8.90 -1.76 5.37
CA TYR A 37 -7.85 -0.74 5.34
C TYR A 37 -8.17 0.45 6.25
N SER A 38 -9.22 0.36 7.08
CA SER A 38 -9.69 1.46 7.93
C SER A 38 -8.64 1.99 8.90
N SER A 39 -7.70 1.16 9.34
CA SER A 39 -6.59 1.58 10.20
C SER A 39 -5.57 2.46 9.46
N LEU A 40 -5.51 2.40 8.13
CA LEU A 40 -4.67 3.27 7.30
C LEU A 40 -5.25 4.68 7.15
N LYS A 41 -6.38 5.00 7.81
CA LYS A 41 -6.84 6.39 7.95
C LYS A 41 -5.86 7.22 8.77
N ASP A 42 -5.12 6.59 9.67
CA ASP A 42 -3.95 7.24 10.28
C ASP A 42 -2.86 7.41 9.21
N ILE A 43 -2.52 8.65 8.91
CA ILE A 43 -1.57 8.99 7.85
C ILE A 43 -0.15 8.53 8.17
N GLU A 44 0.25 8.53 9.45
CA GLU A 44 1.56 8.06 9.87
C GLU A 44 1.66 6.54 9.67
N ARG A 45 0.57 5.83 9.98
CA ARG A 45 0.45 4.41 9.67
C ARG A 45 0.46 4.17 8.16
N PHE A 46 -0.29 4.94 7.38
CA PHE A 46 -0.31 4.83 5.91
C PHE A 46 1.07 5.03 5.27
N LYS A 47 1.89 5.93 5.82
CA LYS A 47 3.25 6.18 5.33
C LYS A 47 4.26 5.10 5.71
N ASN A 48 3.98 4.32 6.77
CA ASN A 48 4.86 3.26 7.26
C ASN A 48 4.75 1.98 6.42
N ILE A 49 5.24 2.06 5.19
CA ILE A 49 5.22 0.95 4.24
C ILE A 49 6.53 0.16 4.22
N ARG A 50 6.41 -1.14 3.97
CA ARG A 50 7.50 -2.04 3.60
C ARG A 50 7.14 -2.75 2.30
N ILE A 51 8.11 -2.95 1.44
CA ILE A 51 7.93 -3.66 0.17
C ILE A 51 8.65 -5.00 0.27
N GLU A 52 7.96 -6.09 -0.06
CA GLU A 52 8.60 -7.38 -0.33
C GLU A 52 8.08 -7.94 -1.66
N ASP A 53 9.00 -8.18 -2.59
CA ASP A 53 8.73 -8.59 -3.98
C ASP A 53 7.71 -7.68 -4.69
N LYS A 54 6.45 -8.11 -4.80
CA LYS A 54 5.35 -7.37 -5.45
C LYS A 54 4.24 -6.97 -4.48
N THR A 55 4.55 -6.96 -3.20
CA THR A 55 3.57 -6.72 -2.13
C THR A 55 4.01 -5.53 -1.28
N ILE A 56 3.07 -4.61 -1.07
CA ILE A 56 3.19 -3.49 -0.15
C ILE A 56 2.55 -3.93 1.17
N PHE A 57 3.31 -3.84 2.26
CA PHE A 57 2.87 -4.13 3.61
C PHE A 57 2.84 -2.85 4.44
N TRP A 58 1.83 -2.73 5.30
CA TRP A 58 1.78 -1.70 6.34
C TRP A 58 2.09 -2.34 7.68
N GLN A 59 3.17 -1.89 8.31
CA GLN A 59 3.56 -2.42 9.62
C GLN A 59 2.56 -1.98 10.68
N GLU A 60 2.25 -2.88 11.61
CA GLU A 60 1.55 -2.53 12.84
C GLU A 60 2.48 -1.64 13.69
N VAL A 61 1.96 -0.54 14.21
CA VAL A 61 2.71 0.34 15.14
C VAL A 61 2.79 -0.30 16.53
N ASP A 62 1.92 -1.26 16.82
CA ASP A 62 1.79 -1.88 18.13
C ASP A 62 2.17 -3.37 18.06
N SER A 63 3.39 -3.68 18.50
CA SER A 63 3.94 -5.03 18.58
C SER A 63 3.23 -5.92 19.60
N SER A 64 2.27 -5.40 20.37
CA SER A 64 1.43 -6.20 21.28
C SER A 64 0.36 -7.03 20.57
N LYS A 65 0.15 -6.81 19.26
CA LYS A 65 -0.84 -7.53 18.43
C LYS A 65 -0.19 -8.52 17.47
N GLU A 66 0.76 -9.32 17.95
CA GLU A 66 1.54 -10.31 17.18
C GLU A 66 0.71 -11.30 16.34
N ASN A 67 -0.61 -11.41 16.56
CA ASN A 67 -1.51 -12.34 15.85
C ASN A 67 -2.42 -11.69 14.78
N MET A 68 -2.28 -10.39 14.46
CA MET A 68 -3.04 -9.78 13.37
C MET A 68 -2.26 -9.89 12.05
N MET A 69 -2.90 -10.40 10.99
CA MET A 69 -2.30 -10.41 9.66
C MET A 69 -1.99 -8.97 9.23
N PRO A 70 -0.77 -8.68 8.74
CA PRO A 70 -0.43 -7.34 8.28
C PRO A 70 -1.34 -6.95 7.11
N ILE A 71 -1.71 -5.67 7.06
CA ILE A 71 -2.42 -5.12 5.91
C ILE A 71 -1.47 -5.16 4.72
N MET A 72 -1.93 -5.77 3.63
CA MET A 72 -1.15 -5.91 2.42
C MET A 72 -1.94 -5.51 1.17
N LEU A 73 -1.21 -5.07 0.16
CA LEU A 73 -1.71 -4.79 -1.17
C LEU A 73 -0.71 -5.31 -2.20
N THR A 74 -1.15 -6.22 -3.06
CA THR A 74 -0.32 -6.77 -4.14
C THR A 74 -0.43 -5.92 -5.40
N LEU A 75 0.59 -5.99 -6.25
CA LEU A 75 0.54 -5.37 -7.57
C LEU A 75 -0.66 -5.87 -8.40
N ASP A 76 -1.02 -7.15 -8.31
CA ASP A 76 -2.17 -7.70 -9.03
C ASP A 76 -3.49 -7.06 -8.58
N ASN A 77 -3.67 -6.80 -7.28
CA ASN A 77 -4.85 -6.09 -6.79
C ASN A 77 -4.94 -4.66 -7.34
N ILE A 78 -3.80 -3.98 -7.47
CA ILE A 78 -3.71 -2.63 -8.03
C ILE A 78 -4.06 -2.66 -9.51
N LEU A 79 -3.45 -3.56 -10.27
CA LEU A 79 -3.71 -3.70 -11.71
C LEU A 79 -5.15 -4.13 -11.99
N PHE A 80 -5.74 -4.94 -11.13
CA PHE A 80 -7.16 -5.30 -11.20
C PHE A 80 -8.05 -4.07 -10.95
N ALA A 81 -7.76 -3.28 -9.91
CA ALA A 81 -8.52 -2.08 -9.56
C ALA A 81 -8.43 -0.96 -10.62
N LEU A 82 -7.40 -0.95 -11.46
CA LEU A 82 -7.23 0.01 -12.57
C LEU A 82 -7.97 -0.39 -13.86
N ARG A 83 -8.49 -1.62 -13.95
CA ARG A 83 -9.21 -2.13 -15.13
C ARG A 83 -10.72 -1.85 -15.12
N ASP A 84 -11.25 -1.41 -13.98
CA ASP A 84 -12.65 -1.02 -13.74
C ASP A 84 -12.81 0.50 -13.87
#